data_AF-A0A349NBD3-F1
#
_entry.id   AF-A0A349NBD3-F1
#
_cell.length_a   1.000
_cell.length_b   1.000
_cell.length_c   1.000
_cell.angle_alpha   90.00
_cell.angle_beta   90.00
_cell.angle_gamma   90.00
#
_symmetry.space_group_name_H-M   'P 1'
#
loop_
_entity.id
_entity.type
_entity.pdbx_description
1 polymer ?
#
loop_
_entity_poly.entity_id
_entity_poly.type
_entity_poly.pdbx_seq_one_letter_code
_entity_poly.pdbx_strand_id
1 'polypeptide(L)'
;SVDYTGSINPEKTYWQTRYEHPRFDAAAISAQQRLPELNASGRIRFCGSYFRNGFHEDALWSALNVVDDLNNRIKRPNELVPV
;
A
#
# COMPACT_ATOMS: atom_id res chain seq x y z
N SER A 1 -8.44 -12.59 -12.78
CA SER A 1 -9.74 -12.24 -13.39
C SER A 1 -10.11 -13.36 -14.33
N VAL A 2 -11.27 -13.98 -14.13
CA VAL A 2 -11.87 -14.82 -15.17
C VAL A 2 -12.78 -13.87 -15.92
N ASP A 3 -12.36 -13.47 -17.12
CA ASP A 3 -13.09 -12.47 -17.87
C ASP A 3 -14.39 -13.08 -18.37
N TYR A 4 -15.51 -12.70 -17.76
CA TYR A 4 -16.83 -13.14 -18.17
C TYR A 4 -17.17 -12.52 -19.53
N THR A 5 -17.30 -13.36 -20.56
CA THR A 5 -17.55 -12.93 -21.94
C THR A 5 -19.04 -12.88 -22.30
N GLY A 6 -19.94 -13.15 -21.35
CA GLY A 6 -21.39 -13.12 -21.57
C GLY A 6 -22.03 -11.77 -21.27
N SER A 7 -23.36 -11.69 -21.44
CA SER A 7 -24.16 -10.52 -21.05
C SER A 7 -24.62 -10.65 -19.59
N ILE A 8 -24.35 -9.63 -18.78
CA ILE A 8 -24.88 -9.51 -17.41
C ILE A 8 -26.22 -8.77 -17.48
N ASN A 9 -27.28 -9.34 -16.91
CA ASN A 9 -28.59 -8.67 -16.86
C ASN A 9 -28.55 -7.45 -15.92
N PRO A 10 -28.75 -6.22 -16.43
CA PRO A 10 -28.68 -5.01 -15.61
C PRO A 10 -29.70 -4.97 -14.48
N GLU A 11 -30.91 -5.52 -14.67
CA GLU A 11 -31.99 -5.56 -13.67
C GLU A 11 -31.65 -6.42 -12.44
N LYS A 12 -30.62 -7.27 -12.54
CA LYS A 12 -30.12 -8.10 -11.45
C LYS A 12 -28.78 -7.63 -10.89
N THR A 13 -28.28 -6.49 -11.37
CA THR A 13 -26.99 -5.93 -10.92
C THR A 13 -27.23 -5.01 -9.74
N TYR A 14 -26.78 -5.41 -8.55
CA TYR A 14 -26.89 -4.58 -7.34
C TYR A 14 -25.75 -3.56 -7.21
N TRP A 15 -24.59 -3.85 -7.79
CA TRP A 15 -23.42 -3.00 -7.68
C TRP A 15 -22.45 -3.25 -8.83
N GLN A 16 -21.86 -2.16 -9.34
CA GLN A 16 -20.83 -2.18 -10.36
C GLN A 16 -19.78 -1.12 -9.99
N THR A 17 -18.51 -1.48 -10.15
CA THR A 17 -17.41 -0.52 -10.01
C THR A 17 -16.33 -0.79 -11.05
N ARG A 18 -15.45 0.20 -11.22
CA ARG A 18 -14.18 0.05 -11.91
C ARG A 18 -13.10 -0.19 -10.86
N TYR A 19 -12.40 -1.32 -10.96
CA TYR A 19 -11.30 -1.66 -10.07
C TYR A 19 -10.04 -1.91 -10.88
N GLU A 20 -8.93 -1.32 -10.45
CA GLU A 20 -7.62 -1.47 -11.08
C GLU A 20 -6.73 -2.32 -10.17
N HIS A 21 -6.24 -3.44 -10.71
CA HIS A 21 -5.31 -4.29 -9.99
C HIS A 21 -3.87 -3.87 -10.28
N PRO A 22 -3.01 -3.75 -9.26
CA PRO A 22 -1.59 -3.55 -9.48
C PRO A 22 -0.99 -4.67 -10.33
N ARG A 23 -0.14 -4.29 -11.28
CA ARG A 23 0.66 -5.23 -12.06
C ARG A 23 2.01 -5.41 -11.36
N PHE A 24 2.27 -6.62 -10.89
CA PHE A 24 3.54 -7.02 -10.29
C PHE A 24 4.47 -7.62 -11.34
N ASP A 25 4.87 -6.82 -12.33
CA ASP A 25 5.91 -7.22 -13.27
C ASP A 25 7.32 -7.10 -12.64
N ALA A 26 8.33 -7.53 -13.38
CA ALA A 26 9.72 -7.52 -12.88
C ALA A 26 10.20 -6.12 -12.48
N ALA A 27 9.76 -5.08 -13.19
CA ALA A 27 10.13 -3.70 -12.86
C ALA A 27 9.45 -3.25 -11.56
N ALA A 28 8.18 -3.58 -11.38
CA ALA A 28 7.45 -3.31 -10.14
C ALA A 28 8.07 -4.03 -8.94
N ILE A 29 8.44 -5.31 -9.08
CA ILE A 29 9.10 -6.08 -8.01
C ILE A 29 10.50 -5.51 -7.69
N SER A 30 11.26 -5.08 -8.70
CA SER A 30 12.55 -4.41 -8.46
C SER A 30 12.37 -3.08 -7.72
N ALA A 31 11.38 -2.27 -8.12
CA ALA A 31 11.08 -1.01 -7.45
C ALA A 31 10.51 -1.21 -6.03
N GLN A 32 9.78 -2.28 -5.79
CA GLN A 32 9.20 -2.62 -4.49
C GLN A 32 10.26 -2.71 -3.39
N GLN A 33 11.45 -3.23 -3.69
CA GLN A 33 12.56 -3.30 -2.72
C GLN A 33 12.99 -1.94 -2.19
N ARG A 34 12.70 -0.87 -2.95
CA ARG A 34 13.07 0.51 -2.64
C ARG A 34 11.96 1.28 -1.92
N LEU A 35 10.75 0.72 -1.80
CA LEU A 35 9.65 1.40 -1.09
C LEU A 35 9.98 1.78 0.36
N PRO A 36 10.75 1.00 1.15
CA PRO A 36 11.19 1.42 2.47
C PRO A 36 12.02 2.72 2.47
N GLU A 37 12.73 3.03 1.37
CA GLU A 37 13.52 4.27 1.23
C GLU A 37 12.62 5.51 1.33
N LEU A 38 11.36 5.43 0.87
CA LEU A 38 10.39 6.52 0.97
C LEU A 38 10.08 6.91 2.42
N ASN A 39 10.27 5.97 3.36
CA ASN A 39 10.03 6.16 4.77
C ASN A 39 11.33 6.44 5.56
N ALA A 40 12.49 6.55 4.90
CA ALA A 40 13.77 6.74 5.58
C ALA A 40 13.91 8.13 6.20
N SER A 41 13.26 9.14 5.61
CA SER A 41 13.36 10.54 6.05
C SER A 41 12.03 11.29 5.87
N GLY A 42 11.99 12.53 6.37
CA GLY A 42 10.81 13.38 6.23
C GLY A 42 9.67 13.07 7.21
N ARG A 43 8.56 13.79 7.04
CA ARG A 43 7.38 13.76 7.92
C ARG A 43 6.23 12.93 7.36
N ILE A 44 6.33 12.51 6.09
CA ILE A 44 5.31 11.71 5.41
C ILE A 44 5.75 10.26 5.48
N ARG A 45 4.80 9.37 5.77
CA ARG A 45 5.02 7.92 5.76
C ARG A 45 4.01 7.22 4.87
N PHE A 46 4.51 6.24 4.14
CA PHE A 46 3.77 5.45 3.19
C PHE A 46 3.59 4.04 3.74
N CYS A 47 2.38 3.50 3.59
CA CYS A 47 2.04 2.11 3.83
C CYS A 47 1.02 1.67 2.77
N GLY A 48 0.87 0.36 2.59
CA GLY A 48 -0.06 -0.22 1.63
C GLY A 48 0.39 -1.59 1.15
N SER A 49 -0.49 -2.27 0.41
CA SER A 49 -0.26 -3.64 -0.06
C SER A 49 0.92 -3.75 -1.04
N TYR A 50 1.33 -2.64 -1.67
CA TYR A 50 2.50 -2.54 -2.54
C TYR A 50 3.84 -2.81 -1.82
N PHE A 51 3.89 -2.71 -0.50
CA PHE A 51 5.11 -3.01 0.27
C PHE A 51 5.46 -4.52 0.25
N ARG A 52 4.57 -5.37 -0.26
CA ARG A 52 4.75 -6.82 -0.47
C ARG A 52 3.86 -7.35 -1.62
N ASN A 53 3.14 -8.45 -1.44
CA ASN A 53 2.54 -9.21 -2.54
C ASN A 53 1.16 -8.71 -2.97
N GLY A 54 0.71 -7.54 -2.50
CA GLY A 54 -0.54 -6.94 -2.93
C GLY A 54 -1.78 -7.38 -2.15
N PHE A 55 -1.63 -8.16 -1.08
CA PHE A 55 -2.78 -8.64 -0.28
C PHE A 55 -3.18 -7.65 0.82
N HIS A 56 -4.37 -7.87 1.41
CA HIS A 56 -4.87 -7.04 2.50
C HIS A 56 -4.00 -7.13 3.76
N GLU A 57 -3.43 -8.32 4.01
CA GLU A 57 -2.51 -8.61 5.10
C GLU A 57 -1.21 -7.81 4.96
N ASP A 58 -0.75 -7.59 3.74
CA ASP A 58 0.44 -6.79 3.45
C ASP A 58 0.20 -5.30 3.76
N ALA A 59 -1.00 -4.81 3.44
CA ALA A 59 -1.39 -3.45 3.79
C ALA A 59 -1.43 -3.27 5.32
N LEU A 60 -2.06 -4.20 6.04
CA LEU A 60 -2.09 -4.18 7.51
C LEU A 60 -0.67 -4.24 8.11
N TRP A 61 0.16 -5.17 7.64
CA TRP A 61 1.54 -5.32 8.11
C TRP A 61 2.35 -4.02 7.91
N SER A 62 2.26 -3.41 6.73
CA SER A 62 2.98 -2.16 6.45
C SER A 62 2.47 -0.98 7.29
N ALA A 63 1.16 -0.91 7.58
CA ALA A 63 0.58 0.12 8.43
C ALA A 63 1.07 0.00 9.88
N LEU A 64 1.15 -1.22 10.42
CA LEU A 64 1.70 -1.47 11.76
C LEU A 64 3.15 -0.99 11.88
N ASN A 65 3.99 -1.26 10.87
CA ASN A 65 5.38 -0.75 10.87
C ASN A 65 5.46 0.78 10.89
N VAL A 66 4.58 1.47 10.15
CA VAL A 66 4.53 2.94 10.16
C VAL A 66 4.10 3.46 11.54
N VAL A 67 3.08 2.84 12.16
CA VAL A 67 2.62 3.20 13.50
C VAL A 67 3.74 3.01 14.53
N ASP A 68 4.49 1.90 14.45
CA ASP A 68 5.60 1.63 15.35
C ASP A 68 6.75 2.64 15.18
N ASP A 69 7.12 2.99 13.94
CA ASP A 69 8.10 4.04 13.69
C ASP A 69 7.67 5.39 14.27
N LEU A 70 6.41 5.78 14.04
CA LEU A 70 5.87 7.04 14.56
C LEU A 70 5.87 7.05 16.09
N ASN A 71 5.45 5.96 16.73
CA ASN A 71 5.48 5.82 18.18
C ASN A 71 6.91 5.94 18.73
N ASN A 72 7.89 5.32 18.08
CA ASN A 72 9.29 5.39 18.48
C ASN A 72 9.89 6.79 18.29
N ARG A 73 9.37 7.58 17.34
CA ARG A 73 9.76 8.99 17.16
C ARG A 73 9.10 9.90 18.18
N ILE A 74 7.82 9.72 18.48
CA ILE A 74 7.12 10.49 19.52
C ILE A 74 7.75 10.24 20.90
N LYS A 75 8.14 9.00 21.19
CA LYS A 75 8.87 8.63 22.41
C LYS A 75 10.28 9.22 22.49
N ARG A 76 10.83 9.80 21.42
CA ARG A 76 12.06 10.60 21.42
C ARG A 76 11.68 12.08 21.46
N PRO A 77 11.57 12.71 22.65
CA PRO A 77 10.85 13.98 22.75
C PRO A 77 11.59 15.19 22.16
N ASN A 78 12.83 15.06 21.64
CA ASN A 78 13.64 16.25 21.35
C ASN A 78 14.85 16.07 20.38
N GLU A 79 14.72 15.29 19.31
CA GLU A 79 15.65 15.47 18.17
C GLU A 79 14.98 16.36 17.12
N LEU A 80 15.22 17.67 17.24
CA LEU A 80 14.89 18.66 16.24
C LEU A 80 15.39 18.17 14.87
N VAL A 81 14.47 17.80 13.99
CA VAL A 81 14.78 17.57 12.58
C VAL A 81 15.13 18.94 12.01
N PRO A 82 16.37 19.19 11.57
CA PRO A 82 16.69 20.47 10.95
C PRO A 82 15.83 20.62 9.69
N VAL A 83 15.08 21.71 9.65
CA VAL A 83 14.42 22.23 8.44
C VAL A 83 15.45 22.72 7.44
#